data_AF-A0A068VKI9-F1
#
_entry.id   AF-A0A068VKI9-F1
#
_cell.length_a   1.000
_cell.length_b   1.000
_cell.length_c   1.000
_cell.angle_alpha   90.00
_cell.angle_beta   90.00
_cell.angle_gamma   90.00
#
_symmetry.space_group_name_H-M   'P 1'
#
loop_
_entity.id
_entity.type
_entity.pdbx_description
1 polymer ?
#
loop_
_entity_poly.entity_id
_entity_poly.type
_entity_poly.pdbx_seq_one_letter_code
_entity_poly.pdbx_strand_id
1 'polypeptide(L)'
;MKWRPTPTPSLCLTSRKPQSSQTSSKTFIARHLQELSPTYAVFRSTGHQTFIESWGTGSTISRISCVPGGGTHRAGQGAYGNMCRGRMFALTKIWRRWHHKVPVNKNRYAFNF
;
A
#
# COMPACT_ATOMS: atom_id res chain seq x y z
N MET A 1 35.00 18.56 -47.20
CA MET A 1 34.64 18.63 -45.77
C MET A 1 34.79 17.23 -45.18
N LYS A 2 35.76 17.00 -44.27
CA LYS A 2 36.06 15.66 -43.72
C LYS A 2 35.34 15.53 -42.38
N TRP A 3 34.27 14.71 -42.32
CA TRP A 3 33.60 14.36 -41.07
C TRP A 3 34.63 13.70 -40.13
N ARG A 4 34.87 14.29 -38.95
CA ARG A 4 35.58 13.59 -37.88
C ARG A 4 34.56 12.80 -37.06
N PRO A 5 34.78 11.50 -36.79
CA PRO A 5 33.93 10.76 -35.87
C PRO A 5 34.03 11.40 -34.48
N THR A 6 32.89 11.59 -33.82
CA THR A 6 32.86 12.05 -32.44
C THR A 6 33.40 10.94 -31.53
N PRO A 7 34.22 11.27 -30.49
CA PRO A 7 34.66 10.27 -29.53
C PRO A 7 33.43 9.67 -28.84
N THR A 8 33.37 8.34 -28.79
CA THR A 8 32.29 7.64 -28.08
C THR A 8 32.33 8.01 -26.60
N PRO A 9 31.19 8.35 -25.99
CA PRO A 9 31.16 8.71 -24.58
C PRO A 9 31.60 7.50 -23.74
N SER A 10 32.43 7.74 -22.72
CA SER A 10 32.99 6.71 -21.83
C SER A 10 31.94 5.84 -21.13
N LEU A 11 30.69 6.32 -21.06
CA LEU A 11 29.52 5.56 -20.61
C LEU A 11 29.30 4.26 -21.41
N CYS A 12 29.62 4.26 -22.71
CA CYS A 12 29.49 3.09 -23.58
C CYS A 12 30.56 2.00 -23.34
N LEU A 13 31.61 2.30 -22.57
CA LEU A 13 32.70 1.37 -22.25
C LEU A 13 32.55 0.73 -20.86
N THR A 14 31.45 1.00 -20.16
CA THR A 14 31.21 0.43 -18.84
C THR A 14 30.95 -1.09 -18.95
N SER A 15 31.68 -1.86 -18.14
CA SER A 15 31.58 -3.33 -18.15
C SER A 15 30.18 -3.80 -17.74
N ARG A 16 29.48 -4.49 -18.65
CA ARG A 16 28.24 -5.23 -18.33
C ARG A 16 28.57 -6.34 -17.33
N LYS A 17 28.28 -6.09 -16.06
CA LYS A 17 28.38 -7.08 -14.99
C LYS A 17 27.40 -8.25 -15.23
N PRO A 18 27.76 -9.49 -14.83
CA PRO A 18 27.00 -10.70 -15.14
C PRO A 18 25.61 -10.67 -14.49
N GLN A 19 24.60 -11.07 -15.27
CA GLN A 19 23.17 -10.96 -14.96
C GLN A 19 22.76 -11.57 -13.59
N SER A 20 23.43 -12.63 -13.12
CA SER A 20 23.07 -13.36 -11.89
C SER A 20 23.14 -12.53 -10.60
N SER A 21 23.88 -11.41 -10.59
CA SER A 21 24.05 -10.53 -9.42
C SER A 21 23.16 -9.27 -9.44
N GLN A 22 22.41 -9.04 -10.53
CA GLN A 22 21.70 -7.78 -10.77
C GLN A 22 20.18 -7.91 -10.89
N THR A 23 19.64 -9.12 -11.09
CA THR A 23 18.22 -9.34 -11.38
C THR A 23 17.29 -8.90 -10.25
N SER A 24 17.70 -9.10 -8.99
CA SER A 24 16.91 -8.69 -7.81
C SER A 24 16.96 -7.18 -7.53
N SER A 25 18.02 -6.49 -7.94
CA SER A 25 18.21 -5.05 -7.68
C SER A 25 17.54 -4.18 -8.73
N LYS A 26 17.56 -4.59 -10.01
CA LYS A 26 16.98 -3.83 -11.13
C LYS A 26 15.44 -3.76 -11.06
N THR A 27 14.80 -4.90 -10.81
CA THR A 27 13.34 -4.98 -10.66
C THR A 27 12.84 -4.20 -9.45
N PHE A 28 13.64 -4.16 -8.37
CA PHE A 28 13.33 -3.36 -7.18
C PHE A 28 13.46 -1.85 -7.44
N ILE A 29 14.54 -1.40 -8.07
CA ILE A 29 14.76 0.04 -8.36
C ILE A 29 13.78 0.56 -9.41
N ALA A 30 13.53 -0.20 -10.49
CA ALA A 30 12.57 0.19 -11.52
C ALA A 30 11.14 0.33 -10.99
N ARG A 31 10.69 -0.63 -10.15
CA ARG A 31 9.39 -0.56 -9.45
C ARG A 31 9.31 0.67 -8.54
N HIS A 32 10.41 1.03 -7.89
CA HIS A 32 10.46 2.17 -6.97
C HIS A 32 10.42 3.53 -7.66
N LEU A 33 10.99 3.63 -8.86
CA LEU A 33 11.01 4.87 -9.65
C LEU A 33 9.70 5.10 -10.41
N GLN A 34 8.95 4.04 -10.71
CA GLN A 34 7.65 4.13 -11.39
C GLN A 34 6.47 4.47 -10.46
N GLU A 35 6.61 4.22 -9.16
CA GLU A 35 5.52 4.42 -8.18
C GLU A 35 5.68 5.74 -7.40
N LEU A 36 5.35 6.88 -8.02
CA LEU A 36 4.77 8.01 -7.26
C LEU A 36 3.33 7.63 -6.90
N SER A 37 3.18 6.66 -6.00
CA SER A 37 1.87 6.20 -5.55
C SER A 37 1.18 7.34 -4.79
N PRO A 38 0.01 7.82 -5.23
CA PRO A 38 -0.74 8.82 -4.49
C PRO A 38 -1.13 8.24 -3.13
N THR A 39 -0.89 9.00 -2.06
CA THR A 39 -1.27 8.57 -0.71
C THR A 39 -2.78 8.55 -0.57
N TYR A 40 -3.34 7.46 -0.03
CA TYR A 40 -4.76 7.36 0.28
C TYR A 40 -4.96 6.85 1.71
N ALA A 41 -6.07 7.24 2.31
CA ALA A 41 -6.46 6.80 3.64
C ALA A 41 -7.98 6.73 3.74
N VAL A 42 -8.48 5.83 4.59
CA VAL A 42 -9.90 5.74 4.91
C VAL A 42 -10.20 6.66 6.10
N PHE A 43 -11.37 7.31 6.07
CA PHE A 43 -11.82 8.20 7.13
C PHE A 43 -11.80 7.50 8.51
N ARG A 44 -11.32 8.22 9.54
CA ARG A 44 -11.00 7.63 10.85
C ARG A 44 -12.21 6.99 11.53
N SER A 45 -13.38 7.60 11.39
CA SER A 45 -14.62 7.18 12.06
C SER A 45 -15.56 6.39 11.15
N THR A 46 -15.09 5.90 9.99
CA THR A 46 -15.89 5.04 9.11
C THR A 46 -16.40 3.83 9.90
N GLY A 47 -17.71 3.57 9.83
CA GLY A 47 -18.35 2.47 10.56
C GLY A 47 -18.33 2.60 12.09
N HIS A 48 -18.11 3.80 12.64
CA HIS A 48 -18.26 4.14 14.09
C HIS A 48 -19.41 5.11 14.34
N GLN A 49 -20.14 5.48 13.28
CA GLN A 49 -21.22 6.45 13.34
C GLN A 49 -22.51 5.85 13.91
N THR A 50 -22.63 4.52 13.87
CA THR A 50 -23.82 3.80 14.33
C THR A 50 -23.69 3.47 15.81
N PHE A 51 -24.72 3.82 16.60
CA PHE A 51 -24.86 3.33 17.96
C PHE A 51 -25.02 1.81 17.95
N ILE A 52 -24.39 1.17 18.93
CA ILE A 52 -24.30 -0.28 19.04
C ILE A 52 -24.36 -0.70 20.49
N GLU A 53 -25.08 -1.78 20.74
CA GLU A 53 -25.25 -2.36 22.07
C GLU A 53 -25.03 -3.87 22.00
N SER A 54 -24.31 -4.41 22.99
CA SER A 54 -24.13 -5.86 23.12
C SER A 54 -25.16 -6.41 24.10
N TRP A 55 -25.87 -7.47 23.72
CA TRP A 55 -26.92 -8.06 24.56
C TRP A 55 -26.38 -8.99 25.66
N GLY A 56 -25.06 -9.01 25.87
CA GLY A 56 -24.44 -9.74 26.96
C GLY A 56 -24.49 -11.26 26.81
N THR A 57 -24.43 -11.96 27.94
CA THR A 57 -24.43 -13.43 28.01
C THR A 57 -25.85 -13.91 28.32
N GLY A 58 -26.25 -15.08 27.81
CA GLY A 58 -27.59 -15.66 28.03
C GLY A 58 -28.59 -15.42 26.89
N SER A 59 -28.22 -14.62 25.89
CA SER A 59 -28.92 -14.59 24.60
C SER A 59 -28.42 -15.72 23.69
N THR A 60 -29.30 -16.27 22.84
CA THR A 60 -28.94 -17.25 21.79
C THR A 60 -28.22 -16.60 20.59
N ILE A 61 -27.64 -15.41 20.79
CA ILE A 61 -27.02 -14.55 19.77
C ILE A 61 -25.55 -14.38 20.13
N SER A 62 -24.70 -14.21 19.12
CA SER A 62 -23.27 -13.92 19.30
C SER A 62 -23.05 -12.65 20.12
N ARG A 63 -21.94 -12.55 20.86
CA ARG A 63 -21.57 -11.37 21.69
C ARG A 63 -21.09 -10.15 20.89
N ILE A 64 -21.44 -10.07 19.62
CA ILE A 64 -21.09 -8.96 18.74
C ILE A 64 -22.06 -7.82 19.01
N SER A 65 -21.59 -6.57 19.03
CA SER A 65 -22.45 -5.41 19.22
C SER A 65 -23.43 -5.25 18.05
N CYS A 66 -24.72 -5.13 18.36
CA CYS A 66 -25.81 -5.02 17.41
C CYS A 66 -26.41 -3.61 17.40
N VAL A 67 -27.06 -3.23 16.31
CA VAL A 67 -27.79 -1.94 16.23
C VAL A 67 -29.01 -2.00 17.15
N PRO A 68 -29.15 -1.11 18.14
CA PRO A 68 -30.29 -1.08 19.04
C PRO A 68 -31.55 -0.56 18.34
N GLY A 69 -32.71 -0.75 18.98
CA GLY A 69 -34.02 -0.34 18.47
C GLY A 69 -34.80 -1.48 17.80
N GLY A 70 -35.87 -1.14 17.08
CA GLY A 70 -36.78 -2.09 16.44
C GLY A 70 -37.55 -1.46 15.28
N GLY A 71 -38.28 -2.28 14.52
CA GLY A 71 -39.14 -1.82 13.42
C GLY A 71 -38.43 -1.46 12.11
N THR A 72 -37.10 -1.67 12.01
CA THR A 72 -36.34 -1.53 10.75
C THR A 72 -35.59 -2.81 10.44
N HIS A 73 -35.34 -3.07 9.16
CA HIS A 73 -34.53 -4.21 8.74
C HIS A 73 -33.08 -4.16 9.27
N ARG A 74 -32.61 -2.98 9.73
CA ARG A 74 -31.24 -2.78 10.25
C ARG A 74 -31.12 -3.05 11.75
N ALA A 75 -32.21 -2.93 12.51
CA ALA A 75 -32.19 -3.21 13.95
C ALA A 75 -31.85 -4.68 14.23
N GLY A 76 -31.04 -4.95 15.26
CA GLY A 76 -30.60 -6.29 15.62
C GLY A 76 -29.47 -6.88 14.75
N GLN A 77 -29.03 -6.19 13.70
CA GLN A 77 -27.88 -6.62 12.90
C GLN A 77 -26.56 -6.35 13.63
N GLY A 78 -25.59 -7.26 13.49
CA GLY A 78 -24.22 -7.04 13.94
C GLY A 78 -23.57 -5.89 13.16
N ALA A 79 -23.09 -4.87 13.87
CA ALA A 79 -22.61 -3.62 13.27
C ALA A 79 -21.15 -3.28 13.61
N TYR A 80 -20.53 -4.04 14.52
CA TYR A 80 -19.14 -3.83 14.93
C TYR A 80 -18.26 -5.06 14.73
N GLY A 81 -17.00 -4.81 14.44
CA GLY A 81 -16.00 -5.84 14.15
C GLY A 81 -15.82 -6.06 12.66
N ASN A 82 -14.66 -6.63 12.32
CA ASN A 82 -14.20 -6.72 10.93
C ASN A 82 -14.96 -7.79 10.13
N MET A 83 -15.65 -8.68 10.84
CA MET A 83 -16.53 -9.70 10.29
C MET A 83 -17.91 -9.13 9.92
N CYS A 84 -18.30 -8.00 10.50
CA CYS A 84 -19.60 -7.40 10.25
C CYS A 84 -19.55 -6.49 9.02
N ARG A 85 -20.71 -6.32 8.39
CA ARG A 85 -20.85 -5.45 7.22
C ARG A 85 -20.68 -3.99 7.64
N GLY A 86 -19.50 -3.42 7.38
CA GLY A 86 -19.20 -2.03 7.70
C GLY A 86 -17.70 -1.73 7.64
N ARG A 87 -17.00 -1.89 8.77
CA ARG A 87 -15.62 -1.43 8.93
C ARG A 87 -14.61 -2.59 8.86
N MET A 88 -13.44 -2.32 8.30
CA MET A 88 -12.28 -3.21 8.32
C MET A 88 -11.44 -3.03 9.59
N PHE A 89 -10.62 -4.05 9.91
CA PHE A 89 -9.53 -3.90 10.88
C PHE A 89 -8.47 -2.95 10.33
N ALA A 90 -7.79 -2.21 11.21
CA ALA A 90 -6.59 -1.44 10.84
C ALA A 90 -6.72 -0.66 9.52
N LEU A 91 -7.66 0.30 9.50
CA LEU A 91 -7.90 1.17 8.34
C LEU A 91 -6.60 1.76 7.83
N THR A 92 -6.49 1.92 6.51
CA THR A 92 -5.34 2.60 5.90
C THR A 92 -5.20 4.02 6.44
N LYS A 93 -3.98 4.37 6.82
CA LYS A 93 -3.64 5.64 7.43
C LYS A 93 -2.66 6.41 6.56
N ILE A 94 -2.73 7.73 6.66
CA ILE A 94 -1.90 8.65 5.90
C ILE A 94 -0.41 8.40 6.18
N TRP A 95 -0.06 8.07 7.42
CA TRP A 95 1.32 7.83 7.87
C TRP A 95 1.89 6.45 7.47
N ARG A 96 1.25 5.73 6.55
CA ARG A 96 1.86 4.55 5.93
C ARG A 96 3.10 4.99 5.15
N ARG A 97 4.16 4.19 5.18
CA ARG A 97 5.37 4.44 4.37
C ARG A 97 5.06 4.11 2.91
N TRP A 98 4.87 5.13 2.08
CA TRP A 98 4.60 5.01 0.65
C TRP A 98 5.88 5.12 -0.19
N HIS A 99 6.76 6.04 0.17
CA HIS A 99 8.02 6.28 -0.52
C HIS A 99 9.17 5.66 0.28
N HIS A 100 10.10 4.97 -0.39
CA HIS A 100 11.37 4.56 0.20
C HIS A 100 12.53 5.32 -0.46
N LYS A 101 13.58 5.56 0.31
CA LYS A 101 14.78 6.24 -0.19
C LYS A 101 15.73 5.21 -0.79
N VAL A 102 16.08 5.39 -2.06
CA VAL A 102 17.13 4.60 -2.73
C VAL A 102 18.46 5.36 -2.67
N PRO A 103 19.59 4.72 -2.31
CA PRO A 103 20.89 5.39 -2.32
C PRO A 103 21.31 5.73 -3.75
N VAL A 104 21.86 6.94 -3.92
CA VAL A 104 22.22 7.52 -5.23
C VAL A 104 23.15 6.60 -6.04
N ASN A 105 24.09 5.93 -5.39
CA ASN A 105 25.04 5.02 -6.04
C ASN A 105 24.35 3.85 -6.73
N LYS A 106 23.30 3.29 -6.12
CA LYS A 106 22.51 2.20 -6.71
C LYS A 106 21.65 2.71 -7.87
N ASN A 107 21.13 3.93 -7.78
CA ASN A 107 20.34 4.54 -8.85
C ASN A 107 21.17 4.82 -10.12
N ARG A 108 22.37 5.40 -9.97
CA ARG A 108 23.30 5.64 -11.08
C ARG A 108 23.74 4.36 -11.76
N TYR A 109 24.00 3.31 -10.97
CA TYR A 109 24.38 2.01 -11.48
C TYR A 109 23.25 1.31 -12.24
N ALA A 110 21.99 1.48 -11.82
CA ALA A 110 20.83 0.91 -12.49
C ALA A 110 20.53 1.57 -13.86
N PHE A 111 20.90 2.84 -14.03
CA PHE A 111 20.74 3.58 -15.29
C PHE A 111 21.86 3.28 -16.31
N ASN A 112 23.07 3.00 -15.85
CA ASN A 112 24.25 2.75 -16.69
C ASN A 112 24.36 1.29 -17.19
N PHE A 113 23.25 0.59 -17.41
CA PHE A 113 23.23 -0.78 -17.93
C PHE A 113 22.38 -0.87 -19.20
#